data_AF-A0A2E3D1R0-F1
#
_entry.id   AF-A0A2E3D1R0-F1
#
_cell.length_a   1.000
_cell.length_b   1.000
_cell.length_c   1.000
_cell.angle_alpha   90.00
_cell.angle_beta   90.00
_cell.angle_gamma   90.00
#
_symmetry.space_group_name_H-M   'P 1'
#
loop_
_entity.id
_entity.type
_entity.pdbx_description
1 polymer ?
#
loop_
_entity_poly.entity_id
_entity_poly.type
_entity_poly.pdbx_seq_one_letter_code
_entity_poly.pdbx_strand_id
1 'polypeptide(L)'
;MWETDADAVREYHYYNQEGVFIGKSEGTSPQKDLFDQAHYVFDDQSDIVKNLDLLAIAKRKLANLRKELIGVPLKDITRIIELNQEIEELEGCIESLAKSLNQDSA
;
A
#
# COMPACT_ATOMS: atom_id res chain seq x y z
N MET A 1 35.61 20.14 -4.11
CA MET A 1 34.36 20.34 -3.36
C MET A 1 33.60 19.04 -3.44
N TRP A 2 33.31 18.41 -2.31
CA TRP A 2 32.55 17.16 -2.27
C TRP A 2 31.08 17.57 -2.18
N GLU A 3 30.27 17.14 -3.15
CA GLU A 3 28.82 17.36 -3.17
C GLU A 3 28.20 16.41 -2.14
N THR A 4 27.73 16.98 -1.04
CA THR A 4 26.97 16.27 -0.03
C THR A 4 25.49 16.35 -0.42
N ASP A 5 25.01 15.40 -1.22
CA ASP A 5 23.57 15.12 -1.43
C ASP A 5 22.99 14.52 -0.13
N ALA A 6 22.89 15.33 0.93
CA ALA A 6 22.32 14.91 2.21
C ALA A 6 21.23 15.91 2.63
N ASP A 7 20.00 15.40 2.71
CA ASP A 7 18.74 16.05 3.10
C ASP A 7 18.10 16.97 2.05
N ALA A 8 17.70 16.40 0.91
CA ALA A 8 16.67 17.03 0.08
C ALA A 8 15.35 17.05 0.86
N VAL A 9 14.98 18.21 1.40
CA VAL A 9 13.67 18.46 2.01
C VAL A 9 12.60 18.24 0.94
N ARG A 10 11.67 17.32 1.19
CA ARG A 10 10.53 17.02 0.32
C ARG A 10 9.25 17.60 0.90
N GLU A 11 8.31 17.93 0.03
CA GLU A 11 6.96 18.32 0.42
C GLU A 11 6.03 17.12 0.32
N TYR A 12 5.29 16.81 1.38
CA TYR A 12 4.32 15.73 1.42
C TYR A 12 2.91 16.31 1.47
N HIS A 13 2.04 15.82 0.61
CA HIS A 13 0.63 16.21 0.51
C HIS A 13 -0.27 15.08 1.00
N TYR A 14 -1.15 15.40 1.94
CA TYR A 14 -2.02 14.44 2.61
C TYR A 14 -3.46 14.62 2.16
N TYR A 15 -4.12 13.52 1.84
CA TYR A 15 -5.51 13.50 1.41
C TYR A 15 -6.32 12.45 2.17
N ASN A 16 -7.59 12.74 2.45
CA ASN A 16 -8.52 11.78 3.01
C ASN A 16 -9.05 10.79 1.94
N GLN A 17 -9.92 9.86 2.34
CA GLN A 17 -10.51 8.86 1.45
C GLN A 17 -11.32 9.45 0.30
N GLU A 18 -11.85 10.66 0.45
CA GLU A 18 -12.61 11.36 -0.59
C GLU A 18 -11.71 12.14 -1.56
N GLY A 19 -10.38 12.07 -1.37
CA GLY A 19 -9.41 12.85 -2.15
C GLY A 19 -9.35 14.32 -1.74
N VAL A 20 -9.90 14.68 -0.57
CA VAL A 20 -9.83 16.05 -0.04
C VAL A 20 -8.50 16.25 0.64
N PHE A 21 -7.82 17.34 0.27
CA PHE A 21 -6.57 17.76 0.88
C PHE A 21 -6.77 18.07 2.38
N ILE A 22 -6.02 17.40 3.24
CA ILE A 22 -6.11 17.55 4.70
C ILE A 22 -4.89 18.26 5.31
N GLY A 23 -3.80 18.41 4.55
CA GLY A 23 -2.62 19.11 5.01
C GLY A 23 -1.38 18.83 4.17
N LYS A 24 -0.30 19.52 4.49
CA LYS A 24 1.02 19.28 3.93
C LYS A 24 2.09 19.36 5.02
N SER A 25 3.22 18.70 4.80
CA SER A 25 4.40 18.81 5.65
C SER A 25 5.66 18.83 4.81
N GLU A 26 6.69 19.53 5.26
CA GLU A 26 7.99 19.58 4.61
C GLU A 26 9.02 18.89 5.50
N GLY A 27 9.83 18.00 4.93
CA GLY A 27 10.83 17.25 5.68
C GLY A 27 11.49 16.16 4.87
N THR A 28 12.35 15.39 5.52
CA THR A 28 12.97 14.20 4.91
C THR A 28 12.03 12.98 4.95
N SER A 29 11.00 13.02 5.78
CA SER A 29 9.96 12.00 5.91
C SER A 29 8.59 12.63 6.18
N PRO A 30 7.50 11.89 5.90
CA PRO A 30 6.15 12.36 6.17
C PRO A 30 5.93 12.64 7.66
N GLN A 31 5.25 13.75 7.99
CA GLN A 31 4.77 14.01 9.34
C GLN A 31 3.78 12.92 9.79
N LYS A 32 4.15 12.19 10.85
CA LYS A 32 3.42 11.02 11.35
C LYS A 32 1.93 11.26 11.64
N ASP A 33 1.59 12.35 12.33
CA ASP A 33 0.20 12.63 12.71
C ASP A 33 -0.72 12.81 11.49
N LEU A 34 -0.22 13.47 10.43
CA LEU A 34 -0.93 13.64 9.17
C LEU A 34 -0.90 12.35 8.35
N PHE A 35 0.21 11.63 8.36
CA PHE A 35 0.37 10.36 7.67
C PHE A 35 -0.61 9.31 8.17
N ASP A 36 -0.84 9.22 9.48
CA ASP A 36 -1.78 8.28 10.08
C ASP A 36 -3.24 8.60 9.72
N GLN A 37 -3.58 9.89 9.63
CA GLN A 37 -4.93 10.37 9.27
C GLN A 37 -5.20 10.31 7.76
N ALA A 38 -4.16 10.38 6.93
CA ALA A 38 -4.29 10.40 5.48
C ALA A 38 -4.63 9.02 4.91
N HIS A 39 -5.50 9.02 3.91
CA HIS A 39 -5.79 7.85 3.07
C HIS A 39 -4.86 7.77 1.87
N TYR A 40 -4.48 8.93 1.33
CA TYR A 40 -3.44 9.06 0.31
C TYR A 40 -2.36 10.06 0.75
N VAL A 41 -1.11 9.74 0.45
CA VAL A 41 0.03 10.64 0.66
C VAL A 41 0.85 10.66 -0.62
N PHE A 42 1.17 11.87 -1.09
CA PHE A 42 1.99 12.11 -2.26
C PHE A 42 3.19 12.95 -1.86
N ASP A 43 4.33 12.77 -2.52
CA ASP A 43 5.45 13.69 -2.39
C ASP A 43 5.36 14.87 -3.38
N ASP A 44 6.42 15.68 -3.43
CA ASP A 44 6.56 16.87 -4.26
C ASP A 44 6.72 16.54 -5.74
N GLN A 45 7.06 15.29 -6.07
CA GLN A 45 7.12 14.77 -7.42
C GLN A 45 5.80 14.12 -7.85
N SER A 46 4.76 14.20 -7.00
CA SER A 46 3.48 13.52 -7.18
C SER A 46 3.58 11.99 -7.15
N ASP A 47 4.64 11.43 -6.57
CA ASP A 47 4.76 10.00 -6.35
C ASP A 47 3.93 9.57 -5.13
N ILE A 48 3.25 8.43 -5.26
CA ILE A 48 2.39 7.89 -4.22
C ILE A 48 3.26 7.26 -3.12
N VAL A 49 3.25 7.89 -1.95
CA VAL A 49 3.88 7.39 -0.72
C VAL A 49 2.92 6.49 0.05
N LYS A 50 1.62 6.84 0.08
CA LYS A 50 0.57 6.07 0.77
C LYS A 50 -0.67 5.96 -0.10
N ASN A 51 -1.21 4.76 -0.24
CA ASN A 51 -2.51 4.54 -0.87
C ASN A 51 -3.22 3.35 -0.21
N LEU A 52 -4.20 3.65 0.64
CA LEU A 52 -4.96 2.63 1.35
C LEU A 52 -6.00 1.91 0.48
N ASP A 53 -6.40 2.47 -0.67
CA ASP A 53 -7.32 1.81 -1.60
C ASP A 53 -6.69 0.61 -2.27
N LEU A 54 -5.43 0.73 -2.71
CA LEU A 54 -4.72 -0.41 -3.33
C LEU A 54 -4.65 -1.58 -2.35
N LEU A 55 -4.37 -1.30 -1.07
CA LEU A 55 -4.37 -2.29 -0.01
C LEU A 55 -5.77 -2.87 0.24
N ALA A 56 -6.81 -2.02 0.29
CA ALA A 56 -8.19 -2.45 0.49
C ALA A 56 -8.70 -3.33 -0.66
N ILE A 57 -8.41 -2.96 -1.91
CA ILE A 57 -8.75 -3.71 -3.11
C ILE A 57 -8.04 -5.06 -3.11
N ALA A 58 -6.73 -5.09 -2.81
CA ALA A 58 -5.97 -6.32 -2.73
C ALA A 58 -6.52 -7.27 -1.65
N LYS A 59 -6.80 -6.76 -0.44
CA LYS A 59 -7.43 -7.52 0.65
C LYS A 59 -8.82 -8.06 0.26
N ARG A 60 -9.62 -7.27 -0.47
CA ARG A 60 -10.92 -7.71 -0.97
C ARG A 60 -10.79 -8.81 -2.01
N LYS A 61 -9.83 -8.69 -2.93
CA LYS A 61 -9.54 -9.73 -3.93
C LYS A 61 -9.10 -11.03 -3.25
N LEU A 62 -8.26 -10.96 -2.23
CA LEU A 62 -7.84 -12.11 -1.43
C LEU A 62 -9.03 -12.79 -0.74
N ALA A 63 -9.92 -12.01 -0.12
CA ALA A 63 -11.13 -12.55 0.50
C ALA A 63 -12.04 -13.27 -0.52
N ASN A 64 -12.12 -12.77 -1.74
CA ASN A 64 -12.89 -13.40 -2.82
C ASN A 64 -12.24 -14.71 -3.28
N LEU A 65 -10.92 -14.74 -3.50
CA LEU A 65 -10.19 -15.95 -3.89
C LEU A 65 -10.32 -17.05 -2.83
N ARG A 66 -10.22 -16.70 -1.54
CA ARG A 66 -10.44 -17.66 -0.44
C ARG A 66 -11.87 -18.20 -0.42
N LYS A 67 -12.88 -17.37 -0.71
CA LYS A 67 -14.27 -17.83 -0.83
C LYS A 67 -14.44 -18.76 -2.02
N GLU A 68 -13.80 -18.45 -3.14
CA GLU A 68 -13.82 -19.29 -4.33
C GLU A 68 -13.21 -20.67 -4.04
N LEU A 69 -12.05 -20.71 -3.40
CA LEU A 69 -11.36 -21.94 -3.00
C LEU A 69 -12.26 -22.87 -2.15
N ILE A 70 -12.99 -22.31 -1.18
CA ILE A 70 -13.93 -23.07 -0.34
C ILE A 70 -15.06 -23.69 -1.20
N GLY A 71 -15.45 -23.02 -2.28
CA GLY A 71 -16.47 -23.50 -3.21
C GLY A 71 -15.98 -24.55 -4.20
N VAL A 72 -14.67 -24.79 -4.32
CA VAL A 72 -14.12 -25.75 -5.29
C VAL A 72 -14.32 -27.19 -4.81
N PRO A 73 -14.90 -28.08 -5.64
CA PRO A 73 -14.99 -29.49 -5.32
C PRO A 73 -13.59 -30.12 -5.18
N LEU A 74 -13.38 -30.95 -4.15
CA LEU A 74 -12.08 -31.60 -3.87
C LEU A 74 -11.51 -32.45 -5.03
N LYS A 75 -12.36 -32.84 -5.99
CA LYS A 75 -11.96 -33.59 -7.18
C LYS A 75 -11.25 -32.72 -8.21
N ASP A 76 -11.43 -31.40 -8.14
CA ASP A 76 -10.80 -30.43 -9.03
C ASP A 76 -9.50 -29.91 -8.39
N ILE A 77 -8.53 -30.82 -8.28
CA ILE A 77 -7.23 -30.56 -7.65
C ILE A 77 -6.47 -29.47 -8.42
N THR A 78 -6.60 -29.43 -9.74
CA THR A 78 -5.94 -28.42 -10.59
C THR A 78 -6.41 -27.02 -10.22
N ARG A 79 -7.72 -26.79 -10.13
CA ARG A 79 -8.26 -25.48 -9.74
C ARG A 79 -7.88 -25.08 -8.32
N ILE A 80 -7.82 -26.04 -7.40
CA ILE A 80 -7.35 -25.81 -6.02
C ILE A 80 -5.90 -25.32 -5.99
N ILE A 81 -5.03 -25.95 -6.79
CA ILE A 81 -3.61 -25.56 -6.87
C ILE A 81 -3.48 -24.14 -7.45
N GLU A 82 -4.17 -23.84 -8.54
CA GLU A 82 -4.17 -22.51 -9.16
C GLU A 82 -4.59 -21.42 -8.17
N LEU A 83 -5.72 -21.62 -7.48
CA LEU A 83 -6.24 -20.65 -6.51
C LEU A 83 -5.30 -20.47 -5.32
N ASN A 84 -4.66 -21.54 -4.84
CA ASN A 84 -3.68 -21.42 -3.76
C ASN A 84 -2.45 -20.61 -4.19
N GLN A 85 -1.99 -20.79 -5.43
CA GLN A 85 -0.88 -20.01 -5.96
C GLN A 85 -1.25 -18.53 -6.12
N GLU A 86 -2.44 -18.23 -6.67
CA GLU A 86 -2.94 -16.86 -6.77
C GLU A 86 -3.12 -16.20 -5.38
N ILE A 87 -3.54 -16.97 -4.37
CA ILE A 87 -3.66 -16.51 -2.99
C ILE A 87 -2.28 -16.18 -2.41
N GLU A 88 -1.30 -17.06 -2.57
CA GLU A 88 0.05 -16.86 -2.05
C GLU A 88 0.73 -15.65 -2.68
N GLU A 89 0.64 -15.49 -4.00
CA GLU A 89 1.16 -14.33 -4.72
C GLU A 89 0.51 -13.03 -4.23
N LEU A 90 -0.83 -13.02 -4.07
CA LEU A 90 -1.55 -11.84 -3.61
C LEU A 90 -1.26 -11.51 -2.14
N GLU A 91 -1.06 -12.51 -1.29
CA GLU A 91 -0.62 -12.33 0.10
C GLU A 91 0.77 -11.69 0.16
N GLY A 92 1.72 -12.16 -0.66
CA GLY A 92 3.04 -11.55 -0.78
C GLY A 92 2.97 -10.10 -1.26
N CYS A 93 2.14 -9.79 -2.25
CA CYS A 93 1.91 -8.42 -2.70
C CYS A 93 1.31 -7.54 -1.59
N ILE A 94 0.33 -8.03 -0.83
CA ILE A 94 -0.27 -7.30 0.29
C ILE A 94 0.77 -7.05 1.38
N GLU A 95 1.60 -8.03 1.71
CA GLU A 95 2.66 -7.88 2.70
C GLU A 95 3.70 -6.85 2.25
N SER A 96 4.11 -6.90 0.97
CA SER A 96 5.03 -5.90 0.42
C SER A 96 4.42 -4.49 0.45
N LEU A 97 3.16 -4.33 0.04
CA LEU A 97 2.46 -3.05 0.10
C LEU A 97 2.36 -2.55 1.55
N ALA A 98 2.01 -3.42 2.49
CA ALA A 98 1.92 -3.09 3.91
C ALA A 98 3.28 -2.71 4.52
N LYS A 99 4.36 -3.38 4.10
CA LYS A 99 5.73 -3.03 4.52
C LYS A 99 6.16 -1.69 3.96
N SER A 100 5.94 -1.42 2.67
CA SER A 100 6.24 -0.11 2.06
C SER A 100 5.51 1.01 2.80
N LEU A 101 4.23 0.80 3.15
CA LEU A 101 3.44 1.78 3.92
C LEU A 101 3.96 2.03 5.35
N ASN A 102 4.67 1.06 5.96
CA ASN A 102 5.20 1.15 7.32
C ASN A 102 6.69 1.56 7.39
N GLN A 103 7.46 1.33 6.33
CA GLN A 103 8.90 1.64 6.29
C GLN A 103 9.19 3.12 6.06
N ASP A 104 8.28 3.86 5.41
CA ASP A 104 8.40 5.32 5.23
C ASP A 104 7.92 6.14 6.44
N SER A 105 7.60 5.47 7.57
CA SER A 105 7.14 6.08 8.82
C SER A 105 8.20 6.11 9.95
N ALA A 106 9.45 5.71 9.65
CA ALA A 106 10.53 5.55 10.64
C ALA A 106 11.58 6.68 10.58
#